data_AF-A4G000-F1
#
_entry.id   AF-A4G000-F1
#
_cell.length_a   1.000
_cell.length_b   1.000
_cell.length_c   1.000
_cell.angle_alpha   90.00
_cell.angle_beta   90.00
_cell.angle_gamma   90.00
#
_symmetry.space_group_name_H-M   'P 1'
#
loop_
_entity.id
_entity.type
_entity.pdbx_description
1 polymer ?
#
loop_
_entity_poly.entity_id
_entity_poly.type
_entity_poly.pdbx_seq_one_letter_code
_entity_poly.pdbx_strand_id
1 'polypeptide(L)'
;MKLYYHESYRFLKTYGCYRSKWIMCQLRCHGLERVVRATLFLLPYGHKASPNLYFLQLREILMARNRIRSLKEQFKYAIVDRSFKEGVDKHSLKKDAENDNSWRIYSYSEKNNLMDLSASFCKFLNKNHAEIKQIKDINELHVQEFLNFKASACTTETLYNYRTRFIKISKCVNHAFQSCSLRVSDVVIPLSKVGKSKRNLMMTEEHAELLLNYCKNSDSQAAIGVRFALAFGLRVSEVTKLMGKDIDLDNLKLHIHKSKGGRSRNIPIPKELVPFLSNVKNEFGENQRICPLRNDSVNRFVYRVFKFYRINDYKDAKTSIHAIRKLWAQKLYDKLRNEGKTIKEACEEVSVQLGHGKDRKDVFNRYISNIW
;
A
#
# COMPACT_ATOMS: atom_id res chain seq x y z
N MET A 1 -16.28 -49.63 -40.49
CA MET A 1 -15.81 -48.61 -41.46
C MET A 1 -15.20 -47.48 -40.64
N LYS A 2 -13.87 -47.21 -40.60
CA LYS A 2 -12.87 -47.15 -41.70
C LYS A 2 -13.42 -46.23 -42.81
N LEU A 3 -12.89 -45.08 -43.19
CA LEU A 3 -11.52 -44.50 -43.14
C LEU A 3 -11.61 -42.98 -42.81
N TYR A 4 -10.58 -42.14 -42.72
CA TYR A 4 -9.13 -42.23 -42.98
C TYR A 4 -8.31 -41.47 -41.91
N TYR A 5 -7.00 -41.73 -41.90
CA TYR A 5 -5.88 -40.91 -41.41
C TYR A 5 -4.76 -41.10 -42.47
N HIS A 6 -3.74 -40.22 -42.56
CA HIS A 6 -2.78 -40.01 -43.68
C HIS A 6 -3.27 -38.93 -44.69
N GLU A 7 -2.44 -38.03 -45.24
CA GLU A 7 -0.97 -37.80 -45.20
C GLU A 7 -0.67 -36.35 -44.78
N SER A 8 0.44 -35.99 -44.12
CA SER A 8 1.70 -35.70 -44.83
C SER A 8 2.86 -35.46 -43.84
N TYR A 9 3.38 -36.54 -43.25
CA TYR A 9 4.64 -36.55 -42.48
C TYR A 9 5.80 -37.04 -43.35
N ARG A 10 6.28 -36.22 -44.29
CA ARG A 10 7.57 -36.43 -44.99
C ARG A 10 8.01 -35.15 -45.72
N PHE A 11 8.86 -34.37 -45.07
CA PHE A 11 10.12 -33.79 -45.58
C PHE A 11 10.76 -32.96 -44.44
N LEU A 12 12.03 -32.56 -44.57
CA LEU A 12 12.85 -31.90 -43.53
C LEU A 12 13.35 -32.80 -42.37
N LYS A 13 13.87 -33.99 -42.72
CA LYS A 13 15.11 -34.48 -42.11
C LYS A 13 16.28 -34.04 -42.98
N THR A 14 16.92 -32.92 -42.65
CA THR A 14 18.37 -32.65 -42.80
C THR A 14 18.71 -31.23 -42.31
N TYR A 15 19.79 -31.11 -41.53
CA TYR A 15 20.44 -29.89 -41.03
C TYR A 15 19.69 -28.94 -40.04
N GLY A 16 20.19 -28.85 -38.81
CA GLY A 16 20.25 -27.57 -38.06
C GLY A 16 19.08 -27.16 -37.14
N CYS A 17 18.30 -28.08 -36.55
CA CYS A 17 17.02 -27.73 -35.90
C CYS A 17 17.00 -27.83 -34.35
N TYR A 18 17.89 -27.11 -33.65
CA TYR A 18 17.84 -26.97 -32.17
C TYR A 18 17.46 -25.56 -31.67
N ARG A 19 17.78 -24.48 -32.40
CA ARG A 19 17.51 -23.09 -31.97
C ARG A 19 16.08 -22.62 -32.24
N SER A 20 15.41 -23.20 -33.25
CA SER A 20 14.04 -22.90 -33.67
C SER A 20 12.97 -23.39 -32.69
N LYS A 21 13.18 -24.55 -32.04
CA LYS A 21 12.26 -25.10 -31.02
C LYS A 21 12.09 -24.17 -29.81
N TRP A 22 13.17 -23.52 -29.36
CA TRP A 22 13.12 -22.56 -28.24
C TRP A 22 12.25 -21.34 -28.55
N ILE A 23 12.40 -20.77 -29.75
CA ILE A 23 11.62 -19.61 -30.20
C ILE A 23 10.13 -19.97 -30.33
N MET A 24 9.82 -21.12 -30.93
CA MET A 24 8.43 -21.60 -31.03
C MET A 24 7.80 -21.87 -29.65
N CYS A 25 8.57 -22.32 -28.66
CA CYS A 25 8.08 -22.54 -27.31
C CYS A 25 7.74 -21.21 -26.60
N GLN A 26 8.58 -20.17 -26.74
CA GLN A 26 8.27 -18.84 -26.20
C GLN A 26 7.06 -18.17 -26.89
N LEU A 27 6.90 -18.35 -28.20
CA LEU A 27 5.77 -17.80 -28.95
C LEU A 27 4.42 -18.45 -28.56
N ARG A 28 4.43 -19.74 -28.23
CA ARG A 28 3.26 -20.49 -27.76
C ARG A 28 2.77 -20.00 -26.39
N CYS A 29 3.68 -19.66 -25.47
CA CYS A 29 3.35 -19.07 -24.16
C CYS A 29 2.71 -17.66 -24.23
N HIS A 30 2.75 -16.99 -25.38
CA HIS A 30 2.20 -15.64 -25.57
C HIS A 30 1.04 -15.59 -26.58
N GLY A 31 0.49 -16.73 -27.02
CA GLY A 31 -0.66 -16.80 -27.92
C GLY A 31 -0.40 -16.28 -29.34
N LEU A 32 0.86 -16.31 -29.81
CA LEU A 32 1.29 -15.66 -31.06
C LEU A 32 1.30 -16.56 -32.31
N GLU A 33 0.86 -17.82 -32.22
CA GLU A 33 0.97 -18.81 -33.31
C GLU A 33 0.32 -18.37 -34.63
N ARG A 34 -0.80 -17.62 -34.59
CA ARG A 34 -1.46 -17.12 -35.81
C ARG A 34 -0.74 -15.92 -36.46
N VAL A 35 -0.11 -15.05 -35.67
CA VAL A 35 0.53 -13.83 -36.17
C VAL A 35 1.80 -14.17 -36.95
N VAL A 36 2.63 -15.07 -36.40
CA VAL A 36 3.90 -15.46 -37.02
C VAL A 36 3.70 -16.26 -38.31
N ARG A 37 2.63 -17.07 -38.41
CA ARG A 37 2.25 -17.76 -39.66
C ARG A 37 1.93 -16.79 -40.80
N ALA A 38 1.32 -15.64 -40.52
CA ALA A 38 1.02 -14.64 -41.54
C ALA A 38 2.27 -13.91 -42.03
N THR A 39 3.23 -13.61 -41.15
CA THR A 39 4.45 -12.87 -41.53
C THR A 39 5.50 -13.72 -42.25
N LEU A 40 5.57 -15.03 -41.96
CA LEU A 40 6.50 -15.94 -42.65
C LEU A 40 6.09 -16.31 -44.08
N PHE A 41 4.85 -16.03 -44.50
CA PHE A 41 4.34 -16.40 -45.82
C PHE A 41 4.59 -15.36 -46.93
N LEU A 42 5.19 -14.21 -46.60
CA LEU A 42 5.41 -13.08 -47.52
C LEU A 42 6.89 -12.79 -47.84
N LEU A 43 7.82 -13.65 -47.42
CA LEU A 43 9.21 -13.59 -47.88
C LEU A 43 9.36 -14.51 -49.10
N PRO A 44 9.80 -14.01 -50.27
CA PRO A 44 10.13 -14.88 -51.39
C PRO A 44 11.27 -15.84 -51.00
N TYR A 45 11.11 -17.12 -51.36
CA TYR A 45 12.11 -18.15 -51.13
C TYR A 45 13.47 -17.75 -51.74
N GLY A 46 14.45 -17.39 -50.91
CA GLY A 46 15.81 -17.12 -51.40
C GLY A 46 16.73 -16.34 -50.46
N HIS A 47 16.25 -15.32 -49.75
CA HIS A 47 17.12 -14.42 -49.00
C HIS A 47 17.15 -14.64 -47.47
N LYS A 48 18.35 -14.88 -46.94
CA LYS A 48 18.66 -14.80 -45.51
C LYS A 48 18.53 -13.34 -45.03
N ALA A 49 17.35 -12.95 -44.58
CA ALA A 49 17.17 -11.66 -43.89
C ALA A 49 18.11 -11.59 -42.67
N SER A 50 18.85 -10.49 -42.53
CA SER A 50 19.85 -10.37 -41.47
C SER A 50 19.18 -10.37 -40.07
N PRO A 51 19.87 -10.82 -39.01
CA PRO A 51 19.32 -10.80 -37.65
C PRO A 51 18.86 -9.41 -37.20
N ASN A 52 19.51 -8.34 -37.69
CA ASN A 52 19.12 -6.96 -37.44
C ASN A 52 17.76 -6.61 -38.05
N LEU A 53 17.41 -7.13 -39.23
CA LEU A 53 16.12 -6.85 -39.87
C LEU A 53 14.96 -7.47 -39.07
N TYR A 54 15.13 -8.71 -38.58
CA TYR A 54 14.18 -9.34 -37.66
C TYR A 54 14.07 -8.60 -36.33
N PHE A 55 15.18 -8.09 -35.78
CA PHE A 55 15.17 -7.32 -34.54
C PHE A 55 14.47 -5.96 -34.71
N LEU A 56 14.67 -5.30 -35.86
CA LEU A 56 13.97 -4.08 -36.25
C LEU A 56 12.47 -4.32 -36.45
N GLN A 57 12.07 -5.39 -37.15
CA GLN A 57 10.65 -5.75 -37.31
C GLN A 57 9.99 -6.13 -35.97
N LEU A 58 10.67 -6.86 -35.09
CA LEU A 58 10.18 -7.11 -33.72
C LEU A 58 10.04 -5.82 -32.92
N ARG A 59 10.98 -4.88 -33.07
CA ARG A 59 10.92 -3.55 -32.46
C ARG A 59 9.74 -2.75 -33.04
N GLU A 60 9.50 -2.78 -34.34
CA GLU A 60 8.33 -2.15 -34.97
C GLU A 60 7.02 -2.79 -34.53
N ILE A 61 6.92 -4.12 -34.42
CA ILE A 61 5.73 -4.82 -33.94
C ILE A 61 5.46 -4.50 -32.45
N LEU A 62 6.51 -4.36 -31.64
CA LEU A 62 6.42 -3.87 -30.26
C LEU A 62 5.98 -2.39 -30.21
N MET A 63 6.51 -1.54 -31.09
CA MET A 63 6.13 -0.12 -31.23
C MET A 63 4.68 0.03 -31.74
N ALA A 64 4.23 -0.83 -32.66
CA ALA A 64 2.88 -0.87 -33.19
C ALA A 64 1.87 -1.36 -32.14
N ARG A 65 2.23 -2.37 -31.34
CA ARG A 65 1.46 -2.74 -30.12
C ARG A 65 1.39 -1.59 -29.11
N ASN A 66 2.38 -0.69 -29.10
CA ASN A 66 2.37 0.52 -28.29
C ASN A 66 1.42 1.62 -28.83
N ARG A 67 1.00 1.57 -30.11
CA ARG A 67 0.03 2.51 -30.70
C ARG A 67 -1.43 2.24 -30.29
N ILE A 68 -1.74 1.08 -29.68
CA ILE A 68 -3.11 0.67 -29.31
C ILE A 68 -3.24 0.37 -27.81
N ARG A 69 -2.67 1.24 -26.96
CA ARG A 69 -2.88 1.19 -25.50
C ARG A 69 -3.41 2.52 -25.01
N SER A 70 -4.54 2.49 -24.32
CA SER A 70 -5.07 3.68 -23.64
C SER A 70 -4.06 4.22 -22.62
N LEU A 71 -4.14 5.51 -22.32
CA LEU A 71 -3.24 6.15 -21.34
C LEU A 71 -3.25 5.41 -19.97
N LYS A 72 -4.42 4.91 -19.57
CA LYS A 72 -4.63 4.09 -18.38
C LYS A 72 -3.83 2.77 -18.41
N GLU A 73 -3.76 2.11 -19.57
CA GLU A 73 -2.98 0.87 -19.75
C GLU A 73 -1.48 1.14 -19.80
N GLN A 74 -1.04 2.27 -20.37
CA GLN A 74 0.36 2.69 -20.32
C GLN A 74 0.80 2.93 -18.86
N PHE A 75 -0.02 3.59 -18.04
CA PHE A 75 0.25 3.75 -16.61
C PHE A 75 0.23 2.41 -15.85
N LYS A 76 -0.74 1.53 -16.15
CA LYS A 76 -0.79 0.18 -15.58
C LYS A 76 0.50 -0.59 -15.86
N TYR A 77 0.97 -0.57 -17.10
CA TYR A 77 2.21 -1.24 -17.51
C TYR A 77 3.42 -0.70 -16.74
N ALA A 78 3.56 0.63 -16.63
CA ALA A 78 4.66 1.24 -15.88
C ALA A 78 4.63 0.92 -14.38
N ILE A 79 3.47 1.01 -13.74
CA ILE A 79 3.30 0.87 -12.28
C ILE A 79 3.26 -0.60 -11.84
N VAL A 80 2.43 -1.41 -12.50
CA VAL A 80 2.18 -2.79 -12.10
C VAL A 80 3.17 -3.73 -12.78
N ASP A 81 3.17 -3.77 -14.11
CA ASP A 81 3.86 -4.83 -14.86
C ASP A 81 5.40 -4.65 -14.88
N ARG A 82 5.88 -3.40 -14.74
CA ARG A 82 7.32 -3.06 -14.76
C ARG A 82 7.91 -2.70 -13.41
N SER A 83 7.13 -2.14 -12.49
CA SER A 83 7.66 -1.56 -11.24
C SER A 83 7.24 -2.28 -9.96
N PHE A 84 6.27 -3.19 -10.00
CA PHE A 84 5.83 -3.97 -8.84
C PHE A 84 6.19 -5.44 -9.00
N LYS A 85 6.76 -6.05 -7.96
CA LYS A 85 6.99 -7.50 -7.87
C LYS A 85 6.66 -8.00 -6.47
N GLU A 86 5.93 -9.11 -6.39
CA GLU A 86 5.52 -9.71 -5.12
C GLU A 86 6.70 -10.38 -4.41
N GLY A 87 6.65 -10.45 -3.08
CA GLY A 87 7.69 -11.08 -2.25
C GLY A 87 9.03 -10.34 -2.14
N VAL A 88 9.20 -9.19 -2.81
CA VAL A 88 10.45 -8.41 -2.74
C VAL A 88 10.50 -7.58 -1.45
N ASP A 89 11.45 -7.88 -0.58
CA ASP A 89 11.75 -7.03 0.57
C ASP A 89 12.49 -5.76 0.16
N LYS A 90 12.07 -4.62 0.73
CA LYS A 90 12.72 -3.32 0.55
C LYS A 90 14.03 -3.21 1.32
N HIS A 91 14.19 -3.95 2.43
CA HIS A 91 15.37 -3.85 3.28
C HIS A 91 16.54 -4.68 2.76
N SER A 92 16.30 -5.83 2.12
CA SER A 92 17.34 -6.61 1.43
C SER A 92 18.04 -5.78 0.33
N LEU A 93 17.29 -5.15 -0.57
CA LEU A 93 17.80 -4.34 -1.68
C LEU A 93 18.43 -2.99 -1.27
N LYS A 94 18.50 -2.67 0.03
CA LYS A 94 19.18 -1.46 0.53
C LYS A 94 20.68 -1.63 0.71
N LYS A 95 21.19 -2.87 0.70
CA LYS A 95 22.63 -3.13 0.80
C LYS A 95 23.35 -2.85 -0.52
N ASP A 96 22.65 -3.03 -1.64
CA ASP A 96 23.19 -2.83 -3.00
C ASP A 96 23.08 -1.35 -3.40
N ALA A 97 23.95 -0.51 -2.84
CA ALA A 97 23.90 0.94 -2.99
C ALA A 97 24.06 1.45 -4.44
N GLU A 98 24.63 0.63 -5.33
CA GLU A 98 24.96 1.01 -6.71
C GLU A 98 23.77 1.02 -7.68
N ASN A 99 22.63 0.41 -7.33
CA ASN A 99 21.46 0.31 -8.21
C ASN A 99 20.34 1.29 -7.80
N ASP A 100 19.93 2.20 -8.71
CA ASP A 100 18.74 3.04 -8.49
C ASP A 100 17.46 2.19 -8.47
N ASN A 101 17.06 1.80 -7.27
CA ASN A 101 15.84 1.08 -6.99
C ASN A 101 14.63 2.02 -6.72
N SER A 102 14.74 3.32 -7.02
CA SER A 102 13.73 4.33 -6.66
C SER A 102 12.42 4.26 -7.48
N TRP A 103 12.41 3.54 -8.60
CA TRP A 103 11.20 3.19 -9.35
C TRP A 103 10.42 2.01 -8.72
N ARG A 104 11.09 1.06 -8.06
CA ARG A 104 10.45 -0.17 -7.52
C ARG A 104 9.37 0.10 -6.46
N ILE A 105 8.26 -0.61 -6.54
CA ILE A 105 7.12 -0.53 -5.62
C ILE A 105 7.08 -1.81 -4.79
N TYR A 106 7.05 -1.64 -3.46
CA TYR A 106 7.21 -2.74 -2.50
C TYR A 106 5.93 -3.14 -1.76
N SER A 107 4.83 -2.40 -1.95
CA SER A 107 3.59 -2.68 -1.24
C SER A 107 2.36 -2.55 -2.14
N TYR A 108 1.38 -3.44 -1.93
CA TYR A 108 0.07 -3.35 -2.58
C TYR A 108 -0.62 -2.02 -2.30
N SER A 109 -0.45 -1.45 -1.10
CA SER A 109 -0.99 -0.14 -0.76
C SER A 109 -0.39 0.96 -1.64
N GLU A 110 0.92 1.01 -1.79
CA GLU A 110 1.60 1.96 -2.69
C GLU A 110 1.13 1.75 -4.14
N LYS A 111 1.19 0.50 -4.65
CA LYS A 111 0.71 0.13 -5.99
C LYS A 111 -0.70 0.66 -6.28
N ASN A 112 -1.64 0.37 -5.39
CA ASN A 112 -3.05 0.76 -5.56
C ASN A 112 -3.19 2.29 -5.47
N ASN A 113 -2.54 2.95 -4.52
CA ASN A 113 -2.55 4.42 -4.40
C ASN A 113 -1.97 5.16 -5.63
N LEU A 114 -1.00 4.57 -6.32
CA LEU A 114 -0.47 5.11 -7.58
C LEU A 114 -1.45 4.86 -8.74
N MET A 115 -2.03 3.66 -8.83
CA MET A 115 -3.05 3.32 -9.83
C MET A 115 -4.32 4.19 -9.71
N ASP A 116 -4.81 4.44 -8.49
CA ASP A 116 -5.98 5.29 -8.25
C ASP A 116 -5.72 6.75 -8.66
N LEU A 117 -4.52 7.27 -8.36
CA LEU A 117 -4.10 8.60 -8.81
C LEU A 117 -3.99 8.66 -10.33
N SER A 118 -3.30 7.70 -10.96
CA SER A 118 -3.19 7.62 -12.43
C SER A 118 -4.55 7.52 -13.09
N ALA A 119 -5.51 6.77 -12.52
CA ALA A 119 -6.87 6.69 -13.03
C ALA A 119 -7.63 8.03 -12.87
N SER A 120 -7.48 8.74 -11.74
CA SER A 120 -8.06 10.09 -11.59
C SER A 120 -7.41 11.11 -12.53
N PHE A 121 -6.12 10.95 -12.84
CA PHE A 121 -5.40 11.84 -13.75
C PHE A 121 -5.77 11.58 -15.21
N CYS A 122 -5.87 10.32 -15.65
CA CYS A 122 -6.40 9.97 -16.97
C CYS A 122 -7.81 10.55 -17.21
N LYS A 123 -8.68 10.51 -16.19
CA LYS A 123 -10.02 11.13 -16.28
C LYS A 123 -9.97 12.65 -16.42
N PHE A 124 -8.98 13.30 -15.82
CA PHE A 124 -8.77 14.75 -15.96
C PHE A 124 -8.22 15.10 -17.35
N LEU A 125 -7.21 14.38 -17.84
CA LEU A 125 -6.64 14.58 -19.17
C LEU A 125 -7.69 14.34 -20.26
N ASN A 126 -8.42 13.22 -20.20
CA ASN A 126 -9.51 12.95 -21.16
C ASN A 126 -10.60 14.03 -21.23
N LYS A 127 -10.75 14.88 -20.20
CA LYS A 127 -11.74 15.96 -20.16
C LYS A 127 -11.18 17.31 -20.64
N ASN A 128 -9.94 17.65 -20.26
CA ASN A 128 -9.38 18.99 -20.49
C ASN A 128 -8.28 19.03 -21.57
N HIS A 129 -7.71 17.86 -21.91
CA HIS A 129 -6.57 17.66 -22.83
C HIS A 129 -6.83 16.41 -23.68
N ALA A 130 -7.92 16.43 -24.45
CA ALA A 130 -8.38 15.27 -25.21
C ALA A 130 -7.38 14.83 -26.30
N GLU A 131 -6.48 15.70 -26.73
CA GLU A 131 -5.35 15.46 -27.63
C GLU A 131 -4.29 14.53 -27.04
N ILE A 132 -4.12 14.48 -25.71
CA ILE A 132 -3.10 13.66 -25.06
C ILE A 132 -3.52 12.19 -25.05
N LYS A 133 -2.90 11.40 -25.95
CA LYS A 133 -3.14 9.95 -26.05
C LYS A 133 -1.98 9.09 -25.52
N GLN A 134 -0.74 9.60 -25.46
CA GLN A 134 0.43 8.84 -25.01
C GLN A 134 1.09 9.48 -23.79
N ILE A 135 1.71 8.67 -22.93
CA ILE A 135 2.38 9.14 -21.71
C ILE A 135 3.58 10.05 -22.04
N LYS A 136 4.22 9.87 -23.19
CA LYS A 136 5.33 10.72 -23.66
C LYS A 136 4.91 12.18 -23.86
N ASP A 137 3.62 12.42 -24.13
CA ASP A 137 3.05 13.75 -24.41
C ASP A 137 2.67 14.48 -23.10
N ILE A 138 2.85 13.82 -21.94
CA ILE A 138 2.61 14.43 -20.62
C ILE A 138 3.85 15.18 -20.16
N ASN A 139 3.67 16.46 -19.85
CA ASN A 139 4.68 17.33 -19.24
C ASN A 139 4.30 17.66 -17.77
N GLU A 140 5.07 18.54 -17.13
CA GLU A 140 4.81 19.01 -15.77
C GLU A 140 3.61 19.94 -15.63
N LEU A 141 3.28 20.71 -16.68
CA LEU A 141 2.15 21.66 -16.71
C LEU A 141 0.84 20.90 -16.47
N HIS A 142 0.63 19.79 -17.19
CA HIS A 142 -0.58 18.96 -17.02
C HIS A 142 -0.73 18.41 -15.59
N VAL A 143 0.39 18.14 -14.91
CA VAL A 143 0.38 17.70 -13.50
C VAL A 143 0.08 18.88 -12.56
N GLN A 144 0.63 20.06 -12.83
CA GLN A 144 0.31 21.30 -12.09
C GLN A 144 -1.16 21.67 -12.21
N GLU A 145 -1.72 21.64 -13.42
CA GLU A 145 -3.15 21.88 -13.71
C GLU A 145 -4.04 20.89 -12.98
N PHE A 146 -3.67 19.60 -12.95
CA PHE A 146 -4.39 18.60 -12.15
C PHE A 146 -4.35 18.90 -10.65
N LEU A 147 -3.20 19.32 -10.10
CA LEU A 147 -3.12 19.72 -8.68
C LEU A 147 -3.96 20.97 -8.40
N ASN A 148 -3.93 21.97 -9.29
CA ASN A 148 -4.73 23.19 -9.18
C ASN A 148 -6.23 22.87 -9.19
N PHE A 149 -6.67 21.99 -10.11
CA PHE A 149 -8.03 21.47 -10.15
C PHE A 149 -8.41 20.77 -8.82
N LYS A 150 -7.53 19.90 -8.29
CA LYS A 150 -7.76 19.20 -7.02
C LYS A 150 -7.73 20.12 -5.80
N ALA A 151 -7.06 21.27 -5.84
CA ALA A 151 -6.96 22.22 -4.72
C ALA A 151 -8.31 22.78 -4.25
N SER A 152 -9.31 22.77 -5.14
CA SER A 152 -10.70 23.11 -4.82
C SER A 152 -11.37 22.14 -3.83
N ALA A 153 -10.97 20.86 -3.83
CA ALA A 153 -11.69 19.78 -3.16
C ALA A 153 -10.82 18.88 -2.27
N CYS A 154 -9.49 19.07 -2.28
CA CYS A 154 -8.53 18.25 -1.54
C CYS A 154 -7.71 19.12 -0.56
N THR A 155 -7.51 18.62 0.66
CA THR A 155 -6.66 19.27 1.67
C THR A 155 -5.20 19.36 1.22
N THR A 156 -4.43 20.32 1.76
CA THR A 156 -2.99 20.49 1.46
C THR A 156 -2.18 19.19 1.64
N GLU A 157 -2.46 18.42 2.69
CA GLU A 157 -1.87 17.10 2.93
C GLU A 157 -2.15 16.13 1.77
N THR A 158 -3.38 16.12 1.24
CA THR A 158 -3.74 15.28 0.09
C THR A 158 -3.00 15.71 -1.17
N LEU A 159 -2.84 17.02 -1.40
CA LEU A 159 -2.09 17.57 -2.55
C LEU A 159 -0.60 17.24 -2.45
N TYR A 160 0.00 17.35 -1.26
CA TYR A 160 1.37 16.91 -0.99
C TYR A 160 1.54 15.42 -1.33
N ASN A 161 0.62 14.57 -0.85
CA ASN A 161 0.62 13.15 -1.16
C ASN A 161 0.47 12.86 -2.67
N TYR A 162 -0.34 13.64 -3.40
CA TYR A 162 -0.42 13.53 -4.87
C TYR A 162 0.89 13.90 -5.55
N ARG A 163 1.53 15.02 -5.19
CA ARG A 163 2.85 15.41 -5.74
C ARG A 163 3.90 14.31 -5.51
N THR A 164 4.02 13.80 -4.28
CA THR A 164 4.96 12.71 -3.96
C THR A 164 4.67 11.44 -4.78
N ARG A 165 3.39 11.13 -5.02
CA ARG A 165 2.98 10.00 -5.87
C ARG A 165 3.27 10.25 -7.35
N PHE A 166 3.11 11.46 -7.87
CA PHE A 166 3.49 11.77 -9.26
C PHE A 166 5.00 11.68 -9.48
N ILE A 167 5.82 12.13 -8.52
CA ILE A 167 7.29 11.93 -8.53
C ILE A 167 7.64 10.43 -8.54
N LYS A 168 6.83 9.59 -7.87
CA LYS A 168 6.98 8.13 -7.94
C LYS A 168 6.54 7.56 -9.30
N ILE A 169 5.41 8.03 -9.84
CA ILE A 169 4.88 7.63 -11.15
C ILE A 169 5.87 7.98 -12.26
N SER A 170 6.48 9.16 -12.25
CA SER A 170 7.46 9.55 -13.28
C SER A 170 8.68 8.65 -13.28
N LYS A 171 9.20 8.25 -12.11
CA LYS A 171 10.25 7.23 -11.99
C LYS A 171 9.83 5.88 -12.57
N CYS A 172 8.61 5.42 -12.29
CA CYS A 172 8.07 4.19 -12.88
C CYS A 172 7.92 4.29 -14.41
N VAL A 173 7.46 5.44 -14.92
CA VAL A 173 7.26 5.73 -16.35
C VAL A 173 8.58 5.75 -17.10
N ASN A 174 9.57 6.52 -16.62
CA ASN A 174 10.86 6.67 -17.30
C ASN A 174 11.66 5.35 -17.29
N HIS A 175 11.50 4.52 -16.24
CA HIS A 175 12.05 3.15 -16.22
C HIS A 175 11.31 2.18 -17.18
N ALA A 176 9.99 2.35 -17.36
CA ALA A 176 9.20 1.48 -18.24
C ALA A 176 9.30 1.86 -19.74
N PHE A 177 9.54 3.14 -20.04
CA PHE A 177 9.55 3.71 -21.37
C PHE A 177 10.79 4.61 -21.56
N GLN A 178 11.84 4.07 -22.18
CA GLN A 178 13.12 4.79 -22.42
C GLN A 178 12.96 6.06 -23.28
N SER A 179 11.89 6.15 -24.07
CA SER A 179 11.54 7.32 -24.88
C SER A 179 10.79 8.41 -24.11
N CYS A 180 10.56 8.24 -22.81
CA CYS A 180 9.83 9.18 -21.96
C CYS A 180 10.76 9.80 -20.91
N SER A 181 10.69 11.12 -20.78
CA SER A 181 11.44 11.89 -19.78
C SER A 181 10.49 12.75 -18.95
N LEU A 182 9.47 12.13 -18.33
CA LEU A 182 8.50 12.84 -17.51
C LEU A 182 9.22 13.41 -16.27
N ARG A 183 9.22 14.74 -16.15
CA ARG A 183 9.72 15.48 -14.98
C ARG A 183 8.54 16.05 -14.19
N VAL A 184 8.66 15.99 -12.87
CA VAL A 184 7.62 16.43 -11.90
C VAL A 184 8.26 16.96 -10.60
N SER A 185 9.57 17.25 -10.65
CA SER A 185 10.32 17.83 -9.53
C SER A 185 9.79 19.21 -9.16
N ASP A 186 9.47 20.00 -10.18
CA ASP A 186 9.32 21.45 -10.07
C ASP A 186 7.85 21.88 -9.92
N VAL A 187 6.92 20.91 -10.00
CA VAL A 187 5.50 21.09 -9.69
C VAL A 187 5.31 21.57 -8.25
N VAL A 188 4.63 22.70 -8.10
CA VAL A 188 4.35 23.39 -6.84
C VAL A 188 3.02 22.88 -6.25
N ILE A 189 2.94 22.81 -4.92
CA ILE A 189 1.70 22.44 -4.22
C ILE A 189 0.82 23.70 -4.11
N PRO A 190 -0.34 23.76 -4.78
CA PRO A 190 -1.22 24.93 -4.70
C PRO A 190 -1.89 25.05 -3.33
N LEU A 191 -2.31 26.28 -2.99
CA LEU A 191 -3.09 26.54 -1.79
C LEU A 191 -4.44 25.82 -1.86
N SER A 192 -4.68 24.94 -0.88
CA SER A 192 -5.93 24.22 -0.70
C SER A 192 -7.05 25.17 -0.28
N LYS A 193 -8.18 25.15 -1.01
CA LYS A 193 -9.42 25.83 -0.59
C LYS A 193 -10.14 25.06 0.54
N VAL A 194 -9.75 23.81 0.79
CA VAL A 194 -10.24 22.98 1.89
C VAL A 194 -9.37 23.16 3.14
N GLY A 195 -10.00 23.38 4.30
CA GLY A 195 -9.29 23.53 5.58
C GLY A 195 -8.47 22.31 6.01
N LYS A 196 -7.57 22.50 6.99
CA LYS A 196 -6.74 21.44 7.56
C LYS A 196 -7.60 20.34 8.21
N SER A 197 -7.17 19.08 8.09
CA SER A 197 -7.89 17.94 8.66
C SER A 197 -7.75 17.88 10.18
N LYS A 198 -8.87 17.86 10.91
CA LYS A 198 -8.94 17.82 12.40
C LYS A 198 -8.53 16.48 13.04
N ARG A 199 -7.73 15.63 12.39
CA ARG A 199 -7.33 14.27 12.85
C ARG A 199 -6.51 14.21 14.16
N ASN A 200 -6.19 15.35 14.77
CA ASN A 200 -5.34 15.40 15.95
C ASN A 200 -6.06 15.17 17.28
N LEU A 201 -7.40 15.10 17.30
CA LEU A 201 -8.19 14.90 18.52
C LEU A 201 -7.77 13.61 19.27
N MET A 202 -7.47 13.78 20.56
CA MET A 202 -7.25 12.73 21.56
C MET A 202 -8.59 12.33 22.20
N MET A 203 -8.71 11.09 22.69
CA MET A 203 -9.88 10.71 23.49
C MET A 203 -9.75 11.27 24.90
N THR A 204 -10.86 11.67 25.53
CA THR A 204 -10.86 12.06 26.95
C THR A 204 -11.04 10.81 27.83
N GLU A 205 -10.76 10.91 29.12
CA GLU A 205 -10.83 9.76 30.03
C GLU A 205 -12.29 9.28 30.19
N GLU A 206 -13.23 10.23 30.33
CA GLU A 206 -14.66 9.96 30.50
C GLU A 206 -15.23 9.23 29.27
N HIS A 207 -14.84 9.66 28.07
CA HIS A 207 -15.23 8.99 26.83
C HIS A 207 -14.60 7.61 26.65
N ALA A 208 -13.40 7.40 27.19
CA ALA A 208 -12.74 6.09 27.19
C ALA A 208 -13.38 5.12 28.20
N GLU A 209 -13.77 5.59 29.38
CA GLU A 209 -14.50 4.82 30.39
C GLU A 209 -15.92 4.47 29.97
N LEU A 210 -16.65 5.43 29.41
CA LEU A 210 -17.96 5.21 28.78
C LEU A 210 -17.87 4.12 27.70
N LEU A 211 -16.87 4.20 26.83
CA LEU A 211 -16.65 3.21 25.78
C LEU A 211 -16.25 1.84 26.36
N LEU A 212 -15.42 1.80 27.41
CA LEU A 212 -15.05 0.58 28.11
C LEU A 212 -16.27 -0.10 28.74
N ASN A 213 -17.12 0.66 29.43
CA ASN A 213 -18.32 0.16 30.08
C ASN A 213 -19.36 -0.35 29.07
N TYR A 214 -19.56 0.36 27.94
CA TYR A 214 -20.36 -0.15 26.84
C TYR A 214 -19.78 -1.47 26.28
N CYS A 215 -18.45 -1.59 26.16
CA CYS A 215 -17.79 -2.79 25.65
C CYS A 215 -17.81 -3.99 26.63
N LYS A 216 -18.07 -3.79 27.93
CA LYS A 216 -18.25 -4.89 28.89
C LYS A 216 -19.57 -5.65 28.67
N ASN A 217 -20.60 -4.93 28.23
CA ASN A 217 -21.97 -5.43 28.08
C ASN A 217 -22.37 -5.63 26.61
N SER A 218 -21.40 -5.91 25.72
CA SER A 218 -21.64 -5.99 24.28
C SER A 218 -21.03 -7.25 23.66
N ASP A 219 -21.89 -8.08 23.08
CA ASP A 219 -21.52 -9.33 22.36
C ASP A 219 -20.81 -9.08 21.02
N SER A 220 -20.50 -7.82 20.69
CA SER A 220 -19.84 -7.50 19.45
C SER A 220 -18.36 -7.88 19.51
N GLN A 221 -17.89 -8.66 18.54
CA GLN A 221 -16.45 -8.90 18.31
C GLN A 221 -15.61 -7.62 18.09
N ALA A 222 -16.25 -6.46 17.88
CA ALA A 222 -15.56 -5.16 17.88
C ALA A 222 -15.28 -4.65 19.30
N ALA A 223 -16.12 -4.97 20.28
CA ALA A 223 -15.97 -4.55 21.68
C ALA A 223 -14.69 -5.12 22.30
N ILE A 224 -14.39 -6.41 22.10
CA ILE A 224 -13.12 -7.00 22.53
C ILE A 224 -11.92 -6.30 21.89
N GLY A 225 -11.99 -5.99 20.59
CA GLY A 225 -10.94 -5.25 19.89
C GLY A 225 -10.74 -3.82 20.42
N VAL A 226 -11.81 -3.14 20.82
CA VAL A 226 -11.76 -1.82 21.46
C VAL A 226 -11.14 -1.92 22.86
N ARG A 227 -11.47 -2.95 23.65
CA ARG A 227 -10.84 -3.21 24.97
C ARG A 227 -9.32 -3.39 24.85
N PHE A 228 -8.85 -4.16 23.85
CA PHE A 228 -7.41 -4.28 23.56
C PHE A 228 -6.77 -2.94 23.13
N ALA A 229 -7.48 -2.10 22.37
CA ALA A 229 -6.99 -0.78 22.00
C ALA A 229 -6.87 0.18 23.19
N LEU A 230 -7.83 0.13 24.12
CA LEU A 230 -7.81 0.90 25.39
C LEU A 230 -6.69 0.43 26.32
N ALA A 231 -6.49 -0.89 26.45
CA ALA A 231 -5.51 -1.49 27.35
C ALA A 231 -4.05 -1.31 26.91
N PHE A 232 -3.75 -1.49 25.61
CA PHE A 232 -2.37 -1.56 25.09
C PHE A 232 -2.07 -0.51 24.00
N GLY A 233 -2.96 0.48 23.82
CA GLY A 233 -2.81 1.55 22.83
C GLY A 233 -2.68 1.07 21.39
N LEU A 234 -3.18 -0.13 21.04
CA LEU A 234 -2.90 -0.77 19.75
C LEU A 234 -3.44 0.01 18.55
N ARG A 235 -2.79 -0.14 17.39
CA ARG A 235 -3.37 0.30 16.11
C ARG A 235 -4.53 -0.64 15.75
N VAL A 236 -5.56 -0.13 15.08
CA VAL A 236 -6.69 -0.97 14.62
C VAL A 236 -6.26 -2.17 13.77
N SER A 237 -5.17 -2.05 13.00
CA SER A 237 -4.59 -3.13 12.18
C SER A 237 -3.72 -4.12 12.96
N GLU A 238 -3.42 -3.85 14.22
CA GLU A 238 -2.76 -4.76 15.16
C GLU A 238 -3.86 -5.56 15.87
N VAL A 239 -4.88 -4.86 16.40
CA VAL A 239 -6.10 -5.45 16.99
C VAL A 239 -6.74 -6.53 16.09
N THR A 240 -6.96 -6.24 14.80
CA THR A 240 -7.63 -7.17 13.86
C THR A 240 -6.76 -8.33 13.36
N LYS A 241 -5.51 -8.41 13.82
CA LYS A 241 -4.57 -9.51 13.52
C LYS A 241 -4.22 -10.34 14.74
N LEU A 242 -4.43 -9.80 15.95
CA LEU A 242 -4.04 -10.41 17.21
C LEU A 242 -4.72 -11.78 17.41
N MET A 243 -3.93 -12.78 17.78
CA MET A 243 -4.34 -14.16 18.01
C MET A 243 -4.22 -14.56 19.49
N GLY A 244 -4.91 -15.63 19.91
CA GLY A 244 -4.84 -16.12 21.30
C GLY A 244 -3.41 -16.46 21.76
N LYS A 245 -2.59 -17.02 20.86
CA LYS A 245 -1.17 -17.32 21.10
C LYS A 245 -0.25 -16.11 21.24
N ASP A 246 -0.73 -14.93 20.82
CA ASP A 246 0.05 -13.69 20.95
C ASP A 246 0.06 -13.20 22.42
N ILE A 247 -0.76 -13.83 23.29
CA ILE A 247 -0.88 -13.57 24.72
C ILE A 247 -0.07 -14.61 25.51
N ASP A 248 1.10 -14.19 25.97
CA ASP A 248 2.00 -14.95 26.85
C ASP A 248 1.80 -14.46 28.29
N LEU A 249 1.01 -15.21 29.07
CA LEU A 249 0.72 -14.88 30.47
C LEU A 249 1.85 -15.30 31.41
N ASP A 250 2.63 -16.33 31.05
CA ASP A 250 3.72 -16.86 31.87
C ASP A 250 4.89 -15.86 31.93
N ASN A 251 5.20 -15.23 30.79
CA ASN A 251 6.21 -14.18 30.69
C ASN A 251 5.65 -12.76 30.77
N LEU A 252 4.34 -12.60 30.98
CA LEU A 252 3.61 -11.32 30.99
C LEU A 252 3.92 -10.43 29.76
N LYS A 253 3.81 -10.99 28.55
CA LYS A 253 4.09 -10.30 27.28
C LYS A 253 2.97 -10.46 26.26
N LEU A 254 2.60 -9.36 25.61
CA LEU A 254 1.74 -9.34 24.44
C LEU A 254 2.60 -9.15 23.18
N HIS A 255 2.65 -10.16 22.30
CA HIS A 255 3.45 -10.11 21.08
C HIS A 255 2.67 -9.49 19.92
N ILE A 256 3.14 -8.37 19.38
CA ILE A 256 2.52 -7.70 18.23
C ILE A 256 3.28 -8.04 16.95
N HIS A 257 2.78 -9.02 16.19
CA HIS A 257 3.33 -9.43 14.89
C HIS A 257 3.05 -8.41 13.77
N LYS A 258 4.03 -8.20 12.87
CA LYS A 258 3.85 -7.56 11.54
C LYS A 258 3.05 -6.24 11.59
N SER A 259 3.51 -5.31 12.43
CA SER A 259 3.03 -3.93 12.52
C SER A 259 3.40 -3.11 11.27
N LYS A 260 3.16 -1.80 11.30
CA LYS A 260 3.50 -0.86 10.22
C LYS A 260 5.00 -0.94 9.92
N GLY A 261 5.34 -1.26 8.66
CA GLY A 261 6.72 -1.45 8.23
C GLY A 261 7.31 -2.82 8.59
N GLY A 262 6.49 -3.83 8.85
CA GLY A 262 6.93 -5.21 9.08
C GLY A 262 7.50 -5.50 10.47
N ARG A 263 7.70 -4.48 11.30
CA ARG A 263 8.25 -4.58 12.65
C ARG A 263 7.33 -5.39 13.58
N SER A 264 7.91 -6.21 14.43
CA SER A 264 7.24 -6.84 15.58
C SER A 264 7.76 -6.24 16.88
N ARG A 265 6.99 -6.34 17.97
CA ARG A 265 7.39 -5.89 19.31
C ARG A 265 6.65 -6.67 20.40
N ASN A 266 7.25 -6.80 21.57
CA ASN A 266 6.55 -7.23 22.78
C ASN A 266 6.07 -5.98 23.54
N ILE A 267 4.87 -6.03 24.10
CA ILE A 267 4.36 -5.04 25.06
C ILE A 267 4.24 -5.77 26.41
N PRO A 268 4.74 -5.21 27.53
CA PRO A 268 4.55 -5.84 28.84
C PRO A 268 3.06 -5.88 29.20
N ILE A 269 2.62 -6.96 29.85
CA ILE A 269 1.27 -7.11 30.38
C ILE A 269 1.26 -6.60 31.83
N PRO A 270 0.51 -5.53 32.14
CA PRO A 270 0.25 -5.12 33.52
C PRO A 270 -0.54 -6.21 34.28
N LYS A 271 -0.22 -6.43 35.56
CA LYS A 271 -0.81 -7.52 36.37
C LYS A 271 -2.33 -7.41 36.48
N GLU A 272 -2.85 -6.19 36.53
CA GLU A 272 -4.28 -5.86 36.55
C GLU A 272 -5.05 -6.32 35.30
N LEU A 273 -4.36 -6.59 34.18
CA LEU A 273 -4.97 -7.10 32.96
C LEU A 273 -4.93 -8.63 32.83
N VAL A 274 -4.23 -9.34 33.71
CA VAL A 274 -4.13 -10.81 33.67
C VAL A 274 -5.52 -11.48 33.72
N PRO A 275 -6.46 -11.12 34.64
CA PRO A 275 -7.78 -11.76 34.68
C PRO A 275 -8.58 -11.55 33.38
N PHE A 276 -8.48 -10.36 32.78
CA PHE A 276 -9.10 -10.07 31.49
C PHE A 276 -8.53 -10.96 30.38
N LEU A 277 -7.21 -11.08 30.31
CA LEU A 277 -6.53 -11.86 29.26
C LEU A 277 -6.71 -13.37 29.44
N SER A 278 -6.77 -13.88 30.67
CA SER A 278 -7.11 -15.28 30.96
C SER A 278 -8.49 -15.63 30.42
N ASN A 279 -9.50 -14.79 30.66
CA ASN A 279 -10.83 -14.99 30.10
C ASN A 279 -10.82 -15.00 28.56
N VAL A 280 -10.02 -14.14 27.93
CA VAL A 280 -9.84 -14.12 26.46
C VAL A 280 -9.15 -15.39 25.95
N LYS A 281 -8.14 -15.93 26.64
CA LYS A 281 -7.50 -17.20 26.25
C LYS A 281 -8.43 -18.41 26.44
N ASN A 282 -9.36 -18.34 27.38
CA ASN A 282 -10.39 -19.38 27.58
C ASN A 282 -11.50 -19.31 26.51
N GLU A 283 -11.85 -18.11 26.04
CA GLU A 283 -12.85 -17.88 24.98
C GLU A 283 -12.30 -18.17 23.56
N PHE A 284 -11.04 -17.81 23.30
CA PHE A 284 -10.43 -17.88 21.96
C PHE A 284 -9.24 -18.84 21.92
N GLY A 285 -9.31 -19.84 21.04
CA GLY A 285 -8.21 -20.78 20.82
C GLY A 285 -6.95 -20.10 20.26
N GLU A 286 -5.78 -20.70 20.52
CA GLU A 286 -4.46 -20.11 20.23
C GLU A 286 -4.28 -19.55 18.81
N ASN A 287 -4.77 -20.26 17.79
CA ASN A 287 -4.63 -19.86 16.38
C ASN A 287 -5.83 -19.06 15.83
N GLN A 288 -6.80 -18.73 16.67
CA GLN A 288 -7.95 -17.89 16.32
C GLN A 288 -7.61 -16.42 16.51
N ARG A 289 -8.21 -15.55 15.69
CA ARG A 289 -8.12 -14.10 15.88
C ARG A 289 -9.14 -13.64 16.90
N ILE A 290 -8.69 -12.88 17.89
CA ILE A 290 -9.53 -12.34 18.96
C ILE A 290 -10.54 -11.30 18.41
N CYS A 291 -10.12 -10.53 17.40
CA CYS A 291 -11.01 -9.61 16.68
C CYS A 291 -10.98 -9.96 15.17
N PRO A 292 -11.78 -10.92 14.69
CA PRO A 292 -11.76 -11.39 13.30
C PRO A 292 -12.47 -10.43 12.31
N LEU A 293 -12.41 -9.12 12.58
CA LEU A 293 -13.11 -8.08 11.82
C LEU A 293 -12.18 -7.30 10.87
N ARG A 294 -12.79 -6.61 9.91
CA ARG A 294 -12.08 -5.61 9.09
C ARG A 294 -11.81 -4.36 9.93
N ASN A 295 -10.67 -3.70 9.70
CA ASN A 295 -10.26 -2.49 10.44
C ASN A 295 -11.38 -1.43 10.51
N ASP A 296 -12.08 -1.22 9.40
CA ASP A 296 -13.15 -0.21 9.32
C ASP A 296 -14.39 -0.60 10.14
N SER A 297 -14.68 -1.89 10.31
CA SER A 297 -15.78 -2.36 11.17
C SER A 297 -15.57 -1.98 12.63
N VAL A 298 -14.32 -2.06 13.13
CA VAL A 298 -13.96 -1.65 14.50
C VAL A 298 -14.12 -0.14 14.67
N ASN A 299 -13.66 0.67 13.70
CA ASN A 299 -13.86 2.13 13.72
C ASN A 299 -15.36 2.50 13.68
N ARG A 300 -16.15 1.83 12.81
CA ARG A 300 -17.61 2.02 12.74
C ARG A 300 -18.33 1.64 14.03
N PHE A 301 -17.87 0.61 14.75
CA PHE A 301 -18.41 0.28 16.07
C PHE A 301 -18.23 1.46 17.03
N VAL A 302 -17.01 1.99 17.17
CA VAL A 302 -16.73 3.18 18.01
C VAL A 302 -17.61 4.38 17.61
N TYR A 303 -17.77 4.65 16.31
CA TYR A 303 -18.67 5.73 15.86
C TYR A 303 -20.15 5.48 16.17
N ARG A 304 -20.62 4.23 16.17
CA ARG A 304 -22.00 3.90 16.56
C ARG A 304 -22.23 4.10 18.06
N VAL A 305 -21.28 3.70 18.90
CA VAL A 305 -21.34 3.93 20.35
C VAL A 305 -21.40 5.42 20.64
N PHE A 306 -20.46 6.22 20.13
CA PHE A 306 -20.49 7.67 20.36
C PHE A 306 -21.72 8.36 19.77
N LYS A 307 -22.23 7.93 18.61
CA LYS A 307 -23.51 8.44 18.08
C LYS A 307 -24.69 8.16 19.03
N PHE A 308 -24.75 6.99 19.67
CA PHE A 308 -25.78 6.66 20.66
C PHE A 308 -25.74 7.64 21.85
N TYR A 309 -24.55 7.95 22.35
CA TYR A 309 -24.33 8.98 23.38
C TYR A 309 -24.26 10.42 22.86
N ARG A 310 -24.68 10.68 21.60
CA ARG A 310 -24.71 12.01 20.94
C ARG A 310 -23.36 12.73 20.79
N ILE A 311 -22.24 12.03 21.01
CA ILE A 311 -20.87 12.54 20.83
C ILE A 311 -20.46 12.40 19.35
N ASN A 312 -20.19 13.52 18.66
CA ASN A 312 -19.84 13.53 17.23
C ASN A 312 -18.38 13.90 16.94
N ASP A 313 -17.66 14.51 17.88
CA ASP A 313 -16.31 15.09 17.69
C ASP A 313 -15.32 14.13 17.03
N TYR A 314 -15.30 12.87 17.47
CA TYR A 314 -14.43 11.83 16.92
C TYR A 314 -14.72 11.51 15.45
N LYS A 315 -16.00 11.47 15.08
CA LYS A 315 -16.45 11.24 13.70
C LYS A 315 -16.06 12.42 12.80
N ASP A 316 -16.25 13.65 13.28
CA ASP A 316 -15.97 14.87 12.53
C ASP A 316 -14.45 15.13 12.40
N ALA A 317 -13.69 14.81 13.44
CA ALA A 317 -12.23 14.71 13.42
C ALA A 317 -11.71 13.53 12.57
N LYS A 318 -12.57 12.59 12.15
CA LYS A 318 -12.24 11.36 11.39
C LYS A 318 -11.20 10.50 12.11
N THR A 319 -11.39 10.31 13.42
CA THR A 319 -10.54 9.53 14.34
C THR A 319 -11.38 8.63 15.25
N SER A 320 -10.82 7.53 15.74
CA SER A 320 -11.52 6.59 16.63
C SER A 320 -10.51 5.77 17.45
N ILE A 321 -10.13 4.58 16.99
CA ILE A 321 -9.04 3.79 17.61
C ILE A 321 -7.72 4.58 17.70
N HIS A 322 -7.51 5.51 16.76
CA HIS A 322 -6.35 6.41 16.82
C HIS A 322 -6.41 7.44 17.96
N ALA A 323 -7.60 7.91 18.34
CA ALA A 323 -7.79 8.83 19.48
C ALA A 323 -7.59 8.10 20.82
N ILE A 324 -8.10 6.86 20.95
CA ILE A 324 -7.81 5.97 22.08
C ILE A 324 -6.29 5.78 22.25
N ARG A 325 -5.60 5.48 21.15
CA ARG A 325 -4.15 5.30 21.14
C ARG A 325 -3.36 6.57 21.52
N LYS A 326 -3.90 7.77 21.26
CA LYS A 326 -3.30 9.02 21.77
C LYS A 326 -3.46 9.14 23.29
N LEU A 327 -4.68 8.89 23.80
CA LEU A 327 -4.94 8.91 25.25
C LEU A 327 -4.05 7.92 25.98
N TRP A 328 -3.94 6.68 25.50
CA TRP A 328 -3.04 5.67 26.08
C TRP A 328 -1.57 6.13 26.09
N ALA A 329 -1.12 6.78 25.02
CA ALA A 329 0.25 7.31 24.93
C ALA A 329 0.50 8.47 25.92
N GLN A 330 -0.52 9.33 26.14
CA GLN A 330 -0.48 10.40 27.12
C GLN A 330 -0.46 9.83 28.55
N LYS A 331 -1.39 8.93 28.91
CA LYS A 331 -1.43 8.27 30.23
C LYS A 331 -0.13 7.55 30.58
N LEU A 332 0.49 6.87 29.60
CA LEU A 332 1.80 6.23 29.80
C LEU A 332 2.91 7.28 29.98
N TYR A 333 2.91 8.36 29.20
CA TYR A 333 3.87 9.46 29.39
C TYR A 333 3.77 10.07 30.80
N ASP A 334 2.56 10.44 31.23
CA ASP A 334 2.32 11.07 32.52
C ASP A 334 2.69 10.13 33.69
N LYS A 335 2.39 8.83 33.57
CA LYS A 335 2.88 7.81 34.52
C LYS A 335 4.40 7.79 34.61
N LEU A 336 5.10 7.75 33.48
CA LEU A 336 6.58 7.70 33.45
C LEU A 336 7.21 8.98 34.00
N ARG A 337 6.57 10.15 33.82
CA ARG A 337 6.99 11.42 34.42
C ARG A 337 6.78 11.45 35.93
N ASN A 338 5.65 10.93 36.42
CA ASN A 338 5.39 10.75 37.86
C ASN A 338 6.34 9.74 38.52
N GLU A 339 6.81 8.73 37.77
CA GLU A 339 7.89 7.82 38.18
C GLU A 339 9.30 8.46 38.15
N GLY A 340 9.41 9.75 37.82
CA GLY A 340 10.66 10.52 37.85
C GLY A 340 11.50 10.45 36.57
N LYS A 341 11.08 9.74 35.52
CA LYS A 341 11.84 9.69 34.26
C LYS A 341 11.87 11.04 33.57
N THR A 342 12.95 11.35 32.86
CA THR A 342 13.05 12.60 32.09
C THR A 342 12.07 12.60 30.91
N ILE A 343 11.74 13.80 30.40
CA ILE A 343 10.90 14.00 29.20
C ILE A 343 11.37 13.12 28.03
N LYS A 344 12.71 13.04 27.82
CA LYS A 344 13.32 12.25 26.75
C LYS A 344 13.06 10.76 26.94
N GLU A 345 13.36 10.22 28.12
CA GLU A 345 13.18 8.79 28.42
C GLU A 345 11.71 8.37 28.36
N ALA A 346 10.81 9.17 28.93
CA ALA A 346 9.37 8.93 28.88
C ALA A 346 8.85 8.89 27.43
N CYS A 347 9.25 9.85 26.59
CA CYS A 347 8.88 9.87 25.17
C CYS A 347 9.47 8.68 24.39
N GLU A 348 10.72 8.29 24.65
CA GLU A 348 11.34 7.14 24.00
C GLU A 348 10.65 5.83 24.37
N GLU A 349 10.32 5.62 25.64
CA GLU A 349 9.65 4.40 26.11
C GLU A 349 8.24 4.29 25.53
N VAL A 350 7.45 5.37 25.57
CA VAL A 350 6.15 5.46 24.87
C VAL A 350 6.32 5.16 23.38
N SER A 351 7.35 5.72 22.73
CA SER A 351 7.62 5.49 21.30
C SER A 351 7.98 4.04 20.97
N VAL A 352 8.72 3.36 21.85
CA VAL A 352 9.06 1.92 21.74
C VAL A 352 7.80 1.07 21.92
N GLN A 353 6.99 1.30 22.95
CA GLN A 353 5.74 0.55 23.16
C GLN A 353 4.68 0.82 22.05
N LEU A 354 4.70 2.02 21.44
CA LEU A 354 3.94 2.33 20.23
C LEU A 354 4.56 1.72 18.95
N GLY A 355 5.78 1.21 18.98
CA GLY A 355 6.47 0.59 17.83
C GLY A 355 6.99 1.57 16.77
N HIS A 356 7.29 2.81 17.15
CA HIS A 356 7.88 3.81 16.25
C HIS A 356 9.41 3.75 16.21
N GLY A 357 10.05 3.29 17.29
CA GLY A 357 11.51 3.24 17.48
C GLY A 357 12.03 4.36 18.38
N LYS A 358 13.33 4.36 18.69
CA LYS A 358 13.99 5.43 19.45
C LYS A 358 14.26 6.67 18.57
N ASP A 359 14.55 7.80 19.22
CA ASP A 359 15.02 9.06 18.60
C ASP A 359 14.07 9.73 17.57
N ARG A 360 12.76 9.47 17.64
CA ARG A 360 11.75 9.99 16.70
C ARG A 360 10.92 11.15 17.27
N LYS A 361 11.58 12.29 17.54
CA LYS A 361 10.95 13.53 18.04
C LYS A 361 9.72 13.97 17.23
N ASP A 362 9.76 13.83 15.90
CA ASP A 362 8.65 14.15 14.98
C ASP A 362 7.37 13.32 15.22
N VAL A 363 7.51 12.17 15.90
CA VAL A 363 6.40 11.27 16.20
C VAL A 363 5.82 11.52 17.59
N PHE A 364 6.61 12.02 18.56
CA PHE A 364 6.15 12.25 19.94
C PHE A 364 4.98 13.23 19.96
N ASN A 365 5.18 14.42 19.38
CA ASN A 365 4.21 15.53 19.29
C ASN A 365 2.93 15.19 18.48
N ARG A 366 2.85 14.00 17.88
CA ARG A 366 1.64 13.51 17.21
C ARG A 366 0.73 12.71 18.14
N TYR A 367 1.27 12.10 19.19
CA TYR A 367 0.52 11.22 20.10
C TYR A 367 0.42 11.76 21.52
N ILE A 368 1.48 12.37 22.02
CA ILE A 368 1.51 13.06 23.32
C ILE A 368 1.14 14.52 23.05
N SER A 369 0.14 15.03 23.78
CA SER A 369 -0.42 16.37 23.58
C SER A 369 0.05 17.36 24.64
N ASN A 370 0.27 16.87 25.86
CA ASN A 370 0.83 17.63 26.97
C ASN A 370 2.19 17.03 27.35
N ILE A 371 3.26 17.81 27.15
CA ILE A 371 4.65 17.42 27.47
C ILE A 371 5.14 18.41 28.53
N TRP A 372 5.33 17.89 29.74
CA TRP A 372 5.80 18.57 30.95
C TRP A 372 6.87 17.70 31.62
#